data_AF-A0AA35TRB0-F1
#
_entry.id   AF-A0AA35TRB0-F1
#
_cell.length_a   1.000
_cell.length_b   1.000
_cell.length_c   1.000
_cell.angle_alpha   90.00
_cell.angle_beta   90.00
_cell.angle_gamma   90.00
#
_symmetry.space_group_name_H-M   'P 1'
#
loop_
_entity.id
_entity.type
_entity.pdbx_description
1 polymer ?
#
loop_
_entity_poly.entity_id
_entity_poly.type
_entity_poly.pdbx_seq_one_letter_code
_entity_poly.pdbx_strand_id
1 'polypeptide(L)'
;MAVPSESPSSAGEIPWCFSQVKGTIEEEVTEADIISTVEFNHDGEFLATGDKGGRVVIFQRDGTKMRVRNKQLLACTHTHTHYTL
;
A
#
# COMPACT_ATOMS: atom_id res chain seq x y z
N MET A 1 -18.33 21.98 40.35
CA MET A 1 -18.04 21.89 38.90
C MET A 1 -16.64 21.35 38.75
N ALA A 2 -16.51 20.23 38.04
CA ALA A 2 -15.24 19.57 37.77
C ALA A 2 -14.38 20.39 36.79
N VAL A 3 -13.07 20.34 36.96
CA VAL A 3 -12.13 20.49 35.84
C VAL A 3 -11.41 19.14 35.76
N PRO A 4 -11.67 18.30 34.75
CA PRO A 4 -10.87 17.11 34.56
C PRO A 4 -9.50 17.56 34.06
N SER A 5 -8.45 17.26 34.82
CA SER A 5 -7.06 17.45 34.40
C SER A 5 -6.77 16.47 33.26
N GLU A 6 -6.55 16.97 32.05
CA GLU A 6 -6.06 16.16 30.93
C GLU A 6 -4.68 15.61 31.28
N SER A 7 -4.56 14.29 31.39
CA SER A 7 -3.28 13.61 31.52
C SER A 7 -2.52 13.69 30.18
N PRO A 8 -1.21 13.99 30.18
CA PRO A 8 -0.40 14.02 28.96
C PRO A 8 -0.09 12.58 28.52
N SER A 9 -1.05 11.90 27.91
CA SER A 9 -0.88 10.51 27.45
C SER A 9 -0.90 10.34 25.93
N SER A 10 -0.90 11.41 25.12
CA SER A 10 -0.97 11.27 23.65
C SER A 10 0.29 11.73 22.89
N ALA A 11 1.39 12.03 23.58
CA ALA A 11 2.64 12.51 22.93
C ALA A 11 3.40 11.46 22.10
N GLY A 12 2.79 10.29 21.84
CA GLY A 12 3.42 9.20 21.09
C GLY A 12 2.47 8.45 20.15
N GLU A 13 1.21 8.87 20.00
CA GLU A 13 0.31 8.25 19.03
C GLU A 13 0.53 8.86 17.64
N ILE A 14 0.80 8.00 16.66
CA ILE A 14 0.90 8.41 15.26
C ILE A 14 -0.54 8.69 14.77
N PRO A 15 -0.88 9.92 14.37
CA PRO A 15 -2.21 10.22 13.86
C PRO A 15 -2.35 9.59 12.46
N TRP A 16 -3.14 8.52 12.36
CA TRP A 16 -3.47 7.90 11.08
C TRP A 16 -4.59 8.68 10.40
N CYS A 17 -4.38 9.05 9.14
CA CYS A 17 -5.38 9.70 8.31
C CYS A 17 -5.63 8.87 7.05
N PHE A 18 -6.89 8.79 6.62
CA PHE A 18 -7.23 8.20 5.33
C PHE A 18 -6.62 9.04 4.20
N SER A 19 -5.76 8.43 3.39
CA SER A 19 -5.11 9.12 2.27
C SER A 19 -5.76 8.73 0.93
N GLN A 20 -5.88 7.42 0.67
CA GLN A 20 -6.28 6.93 -0.65
C GLN A 20 -6.90 5.52 -0.58
N VAL A 21 -7.79 5.24 -1.52
CA VAL A 21 -8.29 3.89 -1.86
C VAL A 21 -8.00 3.65 -3.34
N LYS A 22 -7.64 2.41 -3.71
CA LYS A 22 -7.48 1.96 -5.10
C LYS A 22 -8.19 0.63 -5.26
N GLY A 23 -8.78 0.40 -6.42
CA GLY A 23 -9.57 -0.79 -6.73
C GLY A 23 -10.92 -0.43 -7.32
N THR A 24 -11.69 -1.46 -7.69
CA THR A 24 -13.09 -1.30 -8.09
C THR A 24 -13.99 -1.22 -6.85
N ILE A 25 -15.11 -0.52 -6.97
CA ILE A 25 -16.19 -0.51 -5.98
C ILE A 25 -17.25 -1.57 -6.29
N GLU A 26 -17.07 -2.32 -7.37
CA GLU A 26 -18.01 -3.36 -7.80
C GLU A 26 -18.06 -4.49 -6.77
N GLU A 27 -19.25 -5.06 -6.58
CA GLU A 27 -19.46 -6.18 -5.63
C GLU A 27 -18.78 -7.48 -6.09
N GLU A 28 -18.41 -7.60 -7.37
CA GLU A 28 -17.78 -8.81 -7.92
C GLU A 28 -16.26 -8.66 -7.96
N VAL A 29 -15.62 -8.91 -6.82
CA VAL A 29 -14.15 -9.07 -6.73
C VAL A 29 -13.81 -10.52 -7.09
N THR A 30 -13.03 -10.74 -8.16
CA THR A 30 -12.60 -12.10 -8.50
C THR A 30 -11.44 -12.53 -7.59
N GLU A 31 -11.28 -13.84 -7.37
CA GLU A 31 -10.15 -14.34 -6.58
C GLU A 31 -8.80 -13.91 -7.18
N ALA A 32 -8.72 -13.78 -8.51
CA ALA A 32 -7.53 -13.30 -9.21
C ALA A 32 -7.19 -11.84 -8.86
N ASP A 33 -8.17 -11.01 -8.49
CA ASP A 33 -7.96 -9.60 -8.15
C ASP A 33 -7.56 -9.37 -6.67
N ILE A 34 -7.55 -10.42 -5.84
CA ILE A 34 -7.16 -10.32 -4.43
C ILE A 34 -5.64 -10.06 -4.33
N ILE A 35 -5.28 -8.93 -3.72
CA ILE A 35 -3.88 -8.59 -3.41
C ILE A 35 -3.30 -9.64 -2.46
N SER A 36 -2.22 -10.27 -2.86
CA SER A 36 -1.52 -11.35 -2.14
C SER A 36 -0.22 -10.87 -1.51
N THR A 37 0.43 -9.85 -2.08
CA THR A 37 1.71 -9.30 -1.58
C THR A 37 1.80 -7.80 -1.79
N VAL A 38 2.49 -7.11 -0.88
CA VAL A 38 2.81 -5.67 -0.97
C VAL A 38 4.26 -5.42 -0.55
N GLU A 39 4.99 -4.57 -1.28
CA GLU A 39 6.38 -4.24 -0.96
C GLU A 39 6.70 -2.78 -1.34
N PHE A 40 7.32 -2.05 -0.41
CA PHE A 40 7.96 -0.78 -0.73
C PHE A 40 9.40 -1.01 -1.16
N ASN A 41 9.86 -0.23 -2.14
CA ASN A 41 11.29 -0.14 -2.40
C ASN A 41 12.03 0.53 -1.22
N HIS A 42 13.36 0.41 -1.19
CA HIS A 42 14.17 0.88 -0.06
C HIS A 42 13.90 2.34 0.36
N ASP A 43 13.71 3.23 -0.61
CA ASP A 43 13.49 4.67 -0.37
C ASP A 43 12.00 5.04 -0.15
N GLY A 44 11.09 4.07 -0.32
CA GLY A 44 9.64 4.22 -0.18
C GLY A 44 8.95 5.02 -1.31
N GLU A 45 9.69 5.39 -2.35
CA GLU A 45 9.17 6.11 -3.53
C GLU A 45 8.26 5.23 -4.40
N PHE A 46 8.43 3.91 -4.33
CA PHE A 46 7.63 2.93 -5.06
C PHE A 46 6.99 1.92 -4.12
N LEU A 47 5.75 1.55 -4.43
CA LEU A 47 5.00 0.47 -3.81
C LEU A 47 4.57 -0.51 -4.90
N ALA A 48 5.00 -1.76 -4.82
CA ALA A 48 4.43 -2.82 -5.63
C ALA A 48 3.33 -3.55 -4.87
N THR A 49 2.31 -3.97 -5.61
CA THR A 49 1.31 -4.93 -5.15
C THR A 49 1.21 -6.05 -6.16
N GLY A 50 1.19 -7.30 -5.68
CA GLY A 50 0.90 -8.48 -6.48
C GLY A 50 -0.48 -9.03 -6.10
N ASP A 51 -1.23 -9.54 -7.06
CA ASP A 51 -2.49 -10.26 -6.82
C ASP A 51 -2.36 -11.77 -7.10
N LYS A 52 -3.40 -12.54 -6.78
CA LYS A 52 -3.42 -13.99 -7.04
C LYS A 52 -3.46 -14.34 -8.53
N GLY A 53 -3.92 -13.43 -9.39
CA GLY A 53 -3.89 -13.57 -10.84
C GLY A 53 -2.51 -13.37 -11.46
N GLY A 54 -1.51 -12.95 -10.67
CA GLY A 54 -0.15 -12.70 -11.11
C GLY A 54 0.05 -11.32 -11.73
N ARG A 55 -0.92 -10.39 -11.60
CA ARG A 55 -0.71 -9.00 -12.00
C ARG A 55 0.09 -8.27 -10.94
N VAL A 56 0.95 -7.38 -11.42
CA VAL A 56 1.80 -6.54 -10.59
C VAL A 56 1.47 -5.09 -10.91
N VAL A 57 1.15 -4.31 -9.87
CA VAL A 57 0.87 -2.88 -9.99
C VAL A 57 1.92 -2.11 -9.22
N ILE A 58 2.59 -1.18 -9.91
CA ILE A 58 3.58 -0.29 -9.30
C ILE A 58 2.96 1.10 -9.12
N PHE A 59 2.94 1.55 -7.88
CA PHE A 59 2.60 2.91 -7.52
C PHE A 59 3.87 3.71 -7.25
N GLN A 60 3.89 4.96 -7.69
CA GLN A 60 4.93 5.92 -7.34
C GLN A 60 4.36 7.01 -6.45
N ARG A 61 5.13 7.42 -5.46
CA ARG A 61 4.85 8.57 -4.61
C ARG A 61 4.84 9.87 -5.44
N ASP A 62 3.80 10.66 -5.24
CA ASP A 62 3.62 12.03 -5.73
C ASP A 62 3.12 12.86 -4.54
N GLY A 63 4.05 13.48 -3.81
CA GLY A 63 3.79 14.09 -2.51
C GLY A 63 3.34 13.06 -1.47
N THR A 64 2.16 13.27 -0.87
CA THR A 64 1.56 12.34 0.11
C THR A 64 0.67 11.27 -0.53
N LYS A 65 0.61 11.22 -1.87
CA LYS A 65 -0.26 10.34 -2.65
C LYS A 65 0.56 9.36 -3.48
N MET A 66 -0.01 8.20 -3.77
CA MET A 66 0.53 7.18 -4.66
C MET A 66 -0.23 7.19 -5.99
N ARG A 67 0.48 7.19 -7.12
CA ARG A 67 -0.05 7.17 -8.49
C ARG A 67 0.42 5.93 -9.23
N VAL A 68 -0.47 5.28 -9.97
CA VAL A 68 -0.11 4.11 -10.81
C VAL A 68 0.84 4.57 -11.92
N ARG A 69 1.94 3.84 -12.14
CA ARG A 69 2.80 4.04 -13.32
C ARG A 69 2.51 2.98 -14.38
N ASN A 70 2.42 3.40 -15.63
CA ASN A 70 2.22 2.52 -16.78
C ASN A 70 3.51 1.78 -17.22
N LYS A 71 4.46 1.54 -16.31
CA LYS A 71 5.68 0.80 -16.63
C LYS A 71 5.49 -0.65 -16.21
N GLN A 72 5.45 -1.53 -17.20
CA GLN A 72 5.36 -2.98 -17.03
C GLN A 72 6.68 -3.50 -16.45
N LEU A 73 6.80 -3.53 -15.11
CA LEU A 73 7.85 -4.26 -14.43
C LEU A 73 7.34 -5.68 -14.16
N LEU A 74 7.98 -6.65 -14.81
CA LEU A 74 7.79 -8.08 -14.58
C LEU A 74 8.37 -8.43 -13.21
N ALA A 75 7.57 -8.43 -12.14
CA ALA A 75 7.88 -9.24 -10.97
C ALA A 75 7.27 -10.62 -11.22
N CYS A 76 8.09 -11.52 -11.76
CA CYS A 76 7.74 -12.91 -11.94
C CYS A 76 7.57 -13.57 -10.56
N THR A 77 6.38 -14.09 -10.27
CA THR A 77 6.23 -15.08 -9.21
C THR A 77 6.72 -16.43 -9.76
N HIS A 78 7.39 -17.20 -8.87
CA HIS A 78 7.88 -18.56 -9.08
C HIS A 78 9.25 -18.72 -9.77
N THR A 79 10.32 -18.35 -9.07
CA THR A 79 11.31 -19.27 -8.47
C THR A 79 12.44 -18.44 -7.88
N HIS A 80 12.91 -18.84 -6.71
CA HIS A 80 14.01 -18.25 -5.94
C HIS A 80 14.98 -17.39 -6.76
N THR A 81 14.82 -16.07 -6.72
CA THR A 81 15.89 -15.10 -6.92
C THR A 81 15.45 -13.84 -6.18
N HIS A 82 16.31 -13.35 -5.28
CA HIS A 82 16.11 -12.08 -4.61
C HIS A 82 15.78 -11.00 -5.64
N TYR A 83 14.55 -10.49 -5.61
CA TYR A 83 14.19 -9.24 -6.26
C TYR A 83 13.58 -8.37 -5.18
N THR A 84 14.39 -7.42 -4.71
CA THR A 84 13.97 -6.29 -3.88
C THR A 84 13.69 -5.14 -4.83
N LEU A 85 12.62 -4.39 -4.60
CA LEU A 85 12.36 -3.15 -5.36
C LEU A 85 13.36 -2.04 -5.02
#